data_AF-A0A956QVU4-F1
#
_entry.id   AF-A0A956QVU4-F1
#
_cell.length_a   1.000
_cell.length_b   1.000
_cell.length_c   1.000
_cell.angle_alpha   90.00
_cell.angle_beta   90.00
_cell.angle_gamma   90.00
#
_symmetry.space_group_name_H-M   'P 1'
#
loop_
_entity.id
_entity.type
_entity.pdbx_description
1 polymer ?
#
loop_
_entity_poly.entity_id
_entity_poly.type
_entity_poly.pdbx_seq_one_letter_code
_entity_poly.pdbx_strand_id
1 'polypeptide(L)'
;MSKSWKRICKWLAENAPSALSNLKMSGAEAKALKSFESLSGAKLPKDFISLYGLIDGTEGDAEGDTEIGVFPSADDSDDMAYSPLSLEDVARDWQMQKELLEGGDYKDSVSVPGDGVSSQWWHPGWIPFATNGAGDYYCIDTAPVDGGIAGQVIAFSHESGERPVLAGSLAEYLETLAESLESGAYEYHREYGLRRVSGSADGDSFSGASSADPTVAPVTTWVGISFSGKKSGTLIRFLNQTFATGMQQAMKAWTDQGPGISWGLLSITTGGRLNLKNNLNDVLMHADEESVDTVFWLSKDGETWEKHDREFVTRLVAGSYQWRG
;
A
#
# COMPACT_ATOMS: atom_id res chain seq x y z
N MET A 1 -1.72 18.70 -14.77
CA MET A 1 -1.67 17.74 -15.91
C MET A 1 -0.63 18.11 -16.98
N SER A 2 -0.96 18.78 -18.12
CA SER A 2 0.03 19.01 -19.20
C SER A 2 1.28 19.80 -18.76
N LYS A 3 1.11 20.76 -17.84
CA LYS A 3 2.24 21.50 -17.24
C LYS A 3 3.15 20.58 -16.40
N SER A 4 2.55 19.79 -15.50
CA SER A 4 3.22 18.81 -14.63
C SER A 4 3.99 17.78 -15.46
N TRP A 5 3.34 17.21 -16.48
CA TRP A 5 3.97 16.27 -17.39
C TRP A 5 5.18 16.86 -18.13
N LYS A 6 5.08 18.11 -18.62
CA LYS A 6 6.22 18.80 -19.24
C LYS A 6 7.41 18.99 -18.30
N ARG A 7 7.16 19.21 -17.00
CA ARG A 7 8.22 19.32 -15.98
C ARG A 7 8.90 17.96 -15.78
N ILE A 8 8.11 16.89 -15.66
CA ILE A 8 8.62 15.51 -15.59
C ILE A 8 9.47 15.19 -16.83
N CYS A 9 8.96 15.44 -18.04
CA CYS A 9 9.73 15.21 -19.27
C CYS A 9 11.01 16.04 -19.33
N LYS A 10 11.00 17.29 -18.87
CA LYS A 10 12.20 18.12 -18.80
C LYS A 10 13.24 17.48 -17.87
N TRP A 11 12.83 17.05 -16.68
CA TRP A 11 13.72 16.35 -15.75
C TRP A 11 14.28 15.07 -16.35
N LEU A 12 13.44 14.25 -17.00
CA LEU A 12 13.87 13.02 -17.67
C LEU A 12 14.85 13.32 -18.82
N ALA A 13 14.66 14.39 -19.58
CA ALA A 13 15.61 14.76 -20.64
C ALA A 13 17.02 15.05 -20.10
N GLU A 14 17.11 15.60 -18.88
CA GLU A 14 18.36 15.96 -18.22
C GLU A 14 19.02 14.79 -17.49
N ASN A 15 18.21 13.91 -16.85
CA ASN A 15 18.71 12.88 -15.93
C ASN A 15 18.57 11.45 -16.46
N ALA A 16 17.62 11.21 -17.36
CA ALA A 16 17.28 9.89 -17.87
C ALA A 16 16.83 9.94 -19.35
N PRO A 17 17.68 10.42 -20.28
CA PRO A 17 17.28 10.64 -21.67
C PRO A 17 16.82 9.35 -22.37
N SER A 18 17.40 8.20 -22.02
CA SER A 18 16.95 6.89 -22.50
C SER A 18 15.52 6.58 -22.04
N ALA A 19 15.17 6.92 -20.80
CA ALA A 19 13.83 6.77 -20.28
C ALA A 19 12.82 7.60 -21.06
N LEU A 20 13.15 8.88 -21.28
CA LEU A 20 12.30 9.77 -22.06
C LEU A 20 12.12 9.27 -23.50
N SER A 21 13.18 8.80 -24.15
CA SER A 21 13.11 8.32 -25.53
C SER A 21 12.28 7.05 -25.71
N ASN A 22 12.10 6.27 -24.64
CA ASN A 22 11.27 5.07 -24.67
C ASN A 22 9.78 5.37 -24.45
N LEU A 23 9.40 6.59 -24.06
CA LEU A 23 7.99 6.94 -23.90
C LEU A 23 7.34 7.18 -25.27
N LYS A 24 6.19 6.56 -25.50
CA LYS A 24 5.40 6.77 -26.72
C LYS A 24 4.64 8.09 -26.62
N MET A 25 5.30 9.17 -26.99
CA MET A 25 4.81 10.56 -26.86
C MET A 25 3.77 10.96 -27.92
N SER A 26 3.38 10.05 -28.82
CA SER A 26 2.35 10.31 -29.83
C SER A 26 0.93 10.38 -29.26
N GLY A 27 0.74 9.91 -28.01
CA GLY A 27 -0.56 9.80 -27.37
C GLY A 27 -1.43 8.73 -28.03
N ALA A 28 -2.48 8.34 -27.33
CA ALA A 28 -3.40 7.32 -27.79
C ALA A 28 -4.42 7.89 -28.78
N GLU A 29 -4.80 7.06 -29.74
CA GLU A 29 -5.85 7.44 -30.68
C GLU A 29 -7.22 7.56 -29.97
N ALA A 30 -8.01 8.56 -30.35
CA ALA A 30 -9.36 8.74 -29.81
C ALA A 30 -10.28 7.52 -30.03
N LYS A 31 -10.03 6.70 -31.05
CA LYS A 31 -10.74 5.44 -31.29
C LYS A 31 -10.42 4.39 -30.22
N ALA A 32 -9.17 4.32 -29.75
CA ALA A 32 -8.73 3.36 -28.74
C ALA A 32 -9.36 3.69 -27.37
N LEU A 33 -9.38 4.97 -27.00
CA LEU A 33 -10.09 5.45 -25.79
C LEU A 33 -11.57 5.04 -25.80
N LYS A 34 -12.27 5.23 -26.92
CA LYS A 34 -13.68 4.83 -27.07
C LYS A 34 -13.87 3.32 -27.00
N SER A 35 -12.97 2.56 -27.60
CA SER A 35 -13.00 1.09 -27.51
C SER A 35 -12.85 0.63 -26.06
N PHE A 36 -11.94 1.23 -25.30
CA PHE A 36 -11.77 0.92 -23.88
C PHE A 36 -12.97 1.35 -23.02
N GLU A 37 -13.59 2.52 -23.27
CA GLU A 37 -14.86 2.90 -22.64
C GLU A 37 -15.96 1.86 -22.90
N SER A 38 -16.03 1.35 -24.12
CA SER A 38 -17.03 0.36 -24.51
C SER A 38 -16.77 -1.01 -23.88
N LEU A 39 -15.49 -1.40 -23.76
CA LEU A 39 -15.06 -2.63 -23.12
C LEU A 39 -15.31 -2.61 -21.61
N SER A 40 -14.87 -1.53 -20.95
CA SER A 40 -14.94 -1.40 -19.49
C SER A 40 -16.35 -1.05 -18.99
N GLY A 41 -17.16 -0.39 -19.84
CA GLY A 41 -18.42 0.23 -19.42
C GLY A 41 -18.23 1.45 -18.51
N ALA A 42 -16.99 1.81 -18.19
CA ALA A 42 -16.66 2.96 -17.36
C ALA A 42 -16.64 4.24 -18.21
N LYS A 43 -17.05 5.34 -17.60
CA LYS A 43 -16.81 6.68 -18.17
C LYS A 43 -15.39 7.09 -17.83
N LEU A 44 -14.54 7.33 -18.83
CA LEU A 44 -13.15 7.65 -18.55
C LEU A 44 -13.00 9.01 -17.85
N PRO A 45 -12.22 9.09 -16.77
CA PRO A 45 -11.90 10.36 -16.14
C PRO A 45 -11.19 11.31 -17.11
N LYS A 46 -11.50 12.61 -17.01
CA LYS A 46 -10.89 13.65 -17.87
C LYS A 46 -9.36 13.64 -17.78
N ASP A 47 -8.84 13.36 -16.59
CA ASP A 47 -7.41 13.30 -16.33
C ASP A 47 -6.75 12.11 -17.02
N PHE A 48 -7.39 10.95 -17.03
CA PHE A 48 -6.94 9.77 -17.78
C PHE A 48 -6.88 10.07 -19.28
N ILE A 49 -7.96 10.62 -19.85
CA ILE A 49 -8.00 11.04 -21.26
C ILE A 49 -6.89 12.07 -21.56
N SER A 50 -6.63 12.98 -20.62
CA SER A 50 -5.59 14.00 -20.77
C SER A 50 -4.19 13.42 -20.73
N LEU A 51 -3.91 12.45 -19.86
CA LEU A 51 -2.63 11.74 -19.83
C LEU A 51 -2.43 10.93 -21.11
N TYR A 52 -3.45 10.18 -21.54
CA TYR A 52 -3.37 9.39 -22.77
C TYR A 52 -3.34 10.25 -24.04
N GLY A 53 -3.71 11.53 -23.97
CA GLY A 53 -3.46 12.49 -25.05
C GLY A 53 -1.99 12.94 -25.14
N LEU A 54 -1.16 12.62 -24.14
CA LEU A 54 0.27 12.99 -24.05
C LEU A 54 1.19 11.79 -24.24
N ILE A 55 0.82 10.63 -23.69
CA ILE A 55 1.60 9.38 -23.75
C ILE A 55 0.70 8.19 -23.98
N ASP A 56 1.21 7.15 -24.63
CA ASP A 56 0.49 5.88 -24.85
C ASP A 56 1.39 4.69 -24.50
N GLY A 57 1.91 4.70 -23.27
CA GLY A 57 2.86 3.71 -22.79
C GLY A 57 4.29 3.94 -23.27
N THR A 58 5.01 2.86 -23.52
CA THR A 58 6.39 2.85 -24.02
C THR A 58 6.46 2.35 -25.47
N GLU A 59 7.57 2.58 -26.17
CA GLU A 59 7.77 2.15 -27.57
C GLU A 59 8.01 0.62 -27.72
N GLY A 60 7.99 -0.13 -26.62
CA GLY A 60 8.20 -1.58 -26.61
C GLY A 60 9.68 -1.99 -26.60
N ASP A 61 9.91 -3.24 -26.23
CA ASP A 61 11.17 -3.95 -26.02
C ASP A 61 11.97 -4.14 -27.32
N ALA A 62 12.60 -3.06 -27.78
CA ALA A 62 13.73 -3.12 -28.68
C ALA A 62 14.93 -3.77 -27.95
N GLU A 63 14.93 -5.11 -27.92
CA GLU A 63 16.04 -5.97 -27.51
C GLU A 63 16.56 -5.74 -26.07
N GLY A 64 15.88 -6.37 -25.11
CA GLY A 64 16.56 -7.07 -24.01
C GLY A 64 17.12 -6.25 -22.84
N ASP A 65 16.83 -4.96 -22.73
CA ASP A 65 17.14 -4.21 -21.51
C ASP A 65 16.17 -3.04 -21.30
N THR A 66 15.61 -3.01 -20.10
CA THR A 66 14.88 -1.90 -19.43
C THR A 66 13.40 -1.71 -19.78
N GLU A 67 12.55 -2.37 -19.00
CA GLU A 67 11.33 -1.75 -18.48
C GLU A 67 11.76 -0.48 -17.73
N ILE A 68 11.29 0.67 -18.18
CA ILE A 68 11.73 1.98 -17.71
C ILE A 68 10.61 2.58 -16.87
N GLY A 69 10.65 2.31 -15.57
CA GLY A 69 9.68 2.87 -14.64
C GLY A 69 9.88 4.38 -14.45
N VAL A 70 8.86 5.16 -14.80
CA VAL A 70 8.82 6.63 -14.62
C VAL A 70 7.78 7.06 -13.59
N PHE A 71 7.17 6.10 -12.91
CA PHE A 71 6.33 6.32 -11.74
C PHE A 71 6.97 5.59 -10.56
N PRO A 72 7.47 6.31 -9.55
CA PRO A 72 8.22 5.67 -8.47
C PRO A 72 7.34 4.70 -7.68
N SER A 73 7.98 3.70 -7.07
CA SER A 73 7.29 2.79 -6.14
C SER A 73 6.67 3.55 -4.96
N ALA A 74 5.52 3.06 -4.53
CA ALA A 74 4.81 3.51 -3.33
C ALA A 74 5.19 2.66 -2.10
N ASP A 75 5.90 1.54 -2.30
CA ASP A 75 6.40 0.68 -1.24
C ASP A 75 7.84 1.09 -0.91
N ASP A 76 8.12 1.43 0.35
CA ASP A 76 9.47 1.78 0.80
C ASP A 76 10.44 0.59 0.83
N SER A 77 9.94 -0.63 0.62
CA SER A 77 10.73 -1.86 0.58
C SER A 77 10.91 -2.46 -0.81
N ASP A 78 10.31 -1.85 -1.83
CA ASP A 78 10.55 -2.18 -3.24
C ASP A 78 10.82 -0.90 -4.02
N ASP A 79 12.02 -0.78 -4.58
CA ASP A 79 12.41 0.39 -5.38
C ASP A 79 11.93 0.31 -6.85
N MET A 80 11.30 -0.79 -7.27
CA MET A 80 10.86 -0.99 -8.65
C MET A 80 9.79 0.04 -9.05
N ALA A 81 10.19 0.96 -9.93
CA ALA A 81 9.28 1.92 -10.52
C ALA A 81 8.36 1.28 -11.57
N TYR A 82 7.20 1.90 -11.73
CA TYR A 82 6.15 1.50 -12.64
C TYR A 82 6.29 2.21 -13.99
N SER A 83 6.12 1.45 -15.06
CA SER A 83 6.10 1.93 -16.44
C SER A 83 4.67 2.28 -16.86
N PRO A 84 4.45 3.34 -17.66
CA PRO A 84 3.13 3.67 -18.20
C PRO A 84 2.66 2.54 -19.12
N LEU A 85 1.40 2.14 -18.96
CA LEU A 85 0.77 1.16 -19.84
C LEU A 85 0.33 1.83 -21.14
N SER A 86 0.52 1.14 -22.28
CA SER A 86 -0.18 1.52 -23.50
C SER A 86 -1.68 1.28 -23.32
N LEU A 87 -2.52 1.97 -24.10
CA LEU A 87 -3.96 1.81 -23.95
C LEU A 87 -4.46 0.43 -24.39
N GLU A 88 -3.67 -0.25 -25.22
CA GLU A 88 -3.85 -1.66 -25.55
C GLU A 88 -3.56 -2.56 -24.33
N ASP A 89 -2.45 -2.32 -23.63
CA ASP A 89 -2.11 -3.08 -22.42
C ASP A 89 -3.10 -2.79 -21.28
N VAL A 90 -3.58 -1.55 -21.12
CA VAL A 90 -4.66 -1.23 -20.18
C VAL A 90 -5.89 -2.09 -20.47
N ALA A 91 -6.31 -2.18 -21.73
CA ALA A 91 -7.47 -2.98 -22.10
C ALA A 91 -7.25 -4.48 -21.84
N ARG A 92 -6.08 -5.00 -22.19
CA ARG A 92 -5.69 -6.40 -21.97
C ARG A 92 -5.66 -6.74 -20.49
N ASP A 93 -4.93 -5.98 -19.70
CA ASP A 93 -4.67 -6.27 -18.29
C ASP A 93 -5.96 -6.06 -17.47
N TRP A 94 -6.74 -5.02 -17.77
CA TRP A 94 -8.07 -4.84 -17.16
C TRP A 94 -9.01 -6.01 -17.46
N GLN A 95 -9.04 -6.48 -18.71
CA GLN A 95 -9.88 -7.61 -19.11
C GLN A 95 -9.44 -8.90 -18.41
N MET A 96 -8.13 -9.16 -18.35
CA MET A 96 -7.57 -10.31 -17.63
C MET A 96 -7.98 -10.29 -16.15
N GLN A 97 -7.83 -9.14 -15.46
CA GLN A 97 -8.21 -9.02 -14.05
C GLN A 97 -9.72 -9.22 -13.83
N LYS A 98 -10.55 -8.77 -14.78
CA LYS A 98 -11.98 -9.02 -14.76
C LYS A 98 -12.31 -10.51 -14.94
N GLU A 99 -11.64 -11.19 -15.86
CA GLU A 99 -11.82 -12.63 -16.08
C GLU A 99 -11.43 -13.46 -14.86
N LEU A 100 -10.33 -13.11 -14.17
CA LEU A 100 -9.92 -13.73 -12.89
C LEU A 100 -10.95 -13.48 -11.78
N LEU A 101 -11.51 -12.27 -11.71
CA LEU A 101 -12.57 -11.94 -10.77
C LEU A 101 -13.83 -12.78 -11.03
N GLU A 102 -14.28 -12.86 -12.28
CA GLU A 102 -15.46 -13.64 -12.68
C GLU A 102 -15.24 -15.16 -12.59
N GLY A 103 -14.00 -15.62 -12.77
CA GLY A 103 -13.57 -17.00 -12.58
C GLY A 103 -13.52 -17.44 -11.10
N GLY A 104 -13.54 -16.48 -10.19
CA GLY A 104 -13.51 -16.71 -8.75
C GLY A 104 -12.11 -16.97 -8.19
N ASP A 105 -11.05 -16.62 -8.93
CA ASP A 105 -9.65 -16.75 -8.50
C ASP A 105 -9.36 -15.93 -7.23
N TYR A 106 -10.12 -14.86 -7.00
CA TYR A 106 -9.99 -13.99 -5.84
C TYR A 106 -10.90 -14.31 -4.65
N LYS A 107 -11.64 -15.43 -4.68
CA LYS A 107 -12.67 -15.74 -3.68
C LYS A 107 -12.13 -15.87 -2.25
N ASP A 108 -10.88 -16.33 -2.11
CA ASP A 108 -10.22 -16.59 -0.84
C ASP A 108 -9.22 -15.46 -0.48
N SER A 109 -9.13 -14.42 -1.31
CA SER A 109 -8.20 -13.32 -1.15
C SER A 109 -8.73 -12.27 -0.18
N VAL A 110 -7.86 -11.72 0.66
CA VAL A 110 -8.22 -10.77 1.71
C VAL A 110 -7.61 -9.41 1.40
N SER A 111 -8.47 -8.39 1.23
CA SER A 111 -8.06 -7.00 1.03
C SER A 111 -8.00 -6.25 2.37
N VAL A 112 -7.01 -5.36 2.50
CA VAL A 112 -6.86 -4.37 3.58
C VAL A 112 -6.85 -3.00 2.88
N PRO A 113 -8.04 -2.50 2.47
CA PRO A 113 -8.10 -1.32 1.61
C PRO A 113 -7.72 -0.06 2.37
N GLY A 114 -7.14 0.91 1.65
CA GLY A 114 -7.03 2.28 2.14
C GLY A 114 -8.40 2.95 2.28
N ASP A 115 -8.43 4.09 2.96
CA ASP A 115 -9.67 4.85 3.17
C ASP A 115 -10.36 5.17 1.85
N GLY A 116 -11.67 4.90 1.77
CA GLY A 116 -12.46 5.16 0.57
C GLY A 116 -12.25 4.19 -0.59
N VAL A 117 -11.43 3.14 -0.43
CA VAL A 117 -11.19 2.11 -1.45
C VAL A 117 -12.04 0.86 -1.19
N SER A 118 -12.55 0.23 -2.25
CA SER A 118 -13.31 -1.02 -2.16
C SER A 118 -12.49 -2.15 -1.53
N SER A 119 -13.13 -2.96 -0.67
CA SER A 119 -12.51 -4.14 -0.05
C SER A 119 -12.48 -5.37 -0.96
N GLN A 120 -12.89 -5.25 -2.22
CA GLN A 120 -12.70 -6.33 -3.19
C GLN A 120 -11.21 -6.49 -3.50
N TRP A 121 -10.79 -7.70 -3.84
CA TRP A 121 -9.40 -7.92 -4.25
C TRP A 121 -9.07 -7.14 -5.52
N TRP A 122 -9.95 -7.24 -6.53
CA TRP A 122 -9.96 -6.42 -7.74
C TRP A 122 -11.35 -5.82 -7.93
N HIS A 123 -11.44 -4.61 -8.48
CA HIS A 123 -12.70 -3.96 -8.81
C HIS A 123 -12.71 -3.54 -10.30
N PRO A 124 -13.78 -3.84 -11.08
CA PRO A 124 -13.87 -3.40 -12.48
C PRO A 124 -13.82 -1.88 -12.69
N GLY A 125 -14.10 -1.10 -11.63
CA GLY A 125 -13.94 0.36 -11.63
C GLY A 125 -12.49 0.84 -11.47
N TRP A 126 -11.52 -0.04 -11.26
CA TRP A 126 -10.10 0.32 -11.20
C TRP A 126 -9.48 0.19 -12.58
N ILE A 127 -9.02 1.32 -13.12
CA ILE A 127 -8.44 1.38 -14.47
C ILE A 127 -6.91 1.48 -14.31
N PRO A 128 -6.14 0.44 -14.68
CA PRO A 128 -4.69 0.50 -14.59
C PRO A 128 -4.14 1.53 -15.58
N PHE A 129 -3.09 2.25 -15.21
CA PHE A 129 -2.36 3.16 -16.10
C PHE A 129 -0.84 3.00 -16.02
N ALA A 130 -0.35 2.27 -15.02
CA ALA A 130 1.05 1.91 -14.90
C ALA A 130 1.21 0.49 -14.33
N THR A 131 2.31 -0.17 -14.67
CA THR A 131 2.65 -1.55 -14.27
C THR A 131 4.10 -1.67 -13.85
N ASN A 132 4.41 -2.55 -12.90
CA ASN A 132 5.79 -2.97 -12.61
C ASN A 132 6.26 -4.16 -13.46
N GLY A 133 5.46 -4.61 -14.44
CA GLY A 133 5.76 -5.77 -15.28
C GLY A 133 5.48 -7.13 -14.63
N ALA A 134 5.16 -7.15 -13.33
CA ALA A 134 4.97 -8.37 -12.53
C ALA A 134 3.54 -8.52 -11.98
N GLY A 135 2.57 -7.74 -12.47
CA GLY A 135 1.16 -7.86 -12.08
C GLY A 135 0.70 -6.86 -11.04
N ASP A 136 1.56 -5.95 -10.59
CA ASP A 136 1.15 -4.81 -9.78
C ASP A 136 0.84 -3.61 -10.67
N TYR A 137 -0.12 -2.80 -10.23
CA TYR A 137 -0.60 -1.67 -11.01
C TYR A 137 -0.76 -0.42 -10.16
N TYR A 138 -0.57 0.73 -10.79
CA TYR A 138 -1.26 1.94 -10.37
C TYR A 138 -2.54 2.10 -11.16
N CYS A 139 -3.62 2.33 -10.43
CA CYS A 139 -4.97 2.40 -10.96
C CYS A 139 -5.61 3.75 -10.65
N ILE A 140 -6.49 4.19 -11.56
CA ILE A 140 -7.47 5.21 -11.25
C ILE A 140 -8.73 4.53 -10.76
N ASP A 141 -9.17 4.87 -9.55
CA ASP A 141 -10.39 4.37 -8.97
C ASP A 141 -11.60 5.20 -9.41
N THR A 142 -12.43 4.63 -10.27
CA THR A 142 -13.67 5.26 -10.77
C THR A 142 -14.91 4.88 -9.97
N ALA A 143 -14.77 3.98 -8.99
CA ALA A 143 -15.88 3.49 -8.18
C ALA A 143 -15.46 3.35 -6.69
N PRO A 144 -15.01 4.44 -6.06
CA PRO A 144 -14.67 4.42 -4.64
C PRO A 144 -15.90 4.14 -3.77
N VAL A 145 -15.65 3.66 -2.55
CA VAL A 145 -16.68 3.51 -1.52
C VAL A 145 -16.85 4.81 -0.73
N ASP A 146 -17.76 4.82 0.25
CA ASP A 146 -18.00 5.98 1.11
C ASP A 146 -16.69 6.50 1.73
N GLY A 147 -16.45 7.80 1.54
CA GLY A 147 -15.22 8.48 2.00
C GLY A 147 -14.13 8.60 0.93
N GLY A 148 -14.22 7.90 -0.20
CA GLY A 148 -13.26 8.03 -1.31
C GLY A 148 -13.63 9.09 -2.35
N ILE A 149 -12.70 9.36 -3.26
CA ILE A 149 -12.81 10.38 -4.31
C ILE A 149 -12.78 9.70 -5.69
N ALA A 150 -13.82 9.92 -6.50
CA ALA A 150 -13.86 9.34 -7.84
C ALA A 150 -12.75 9.96 -8.71
N GLY A 151 -11.84 9.12 -9.19
CA GLY A 151 -10.63 9.54 -9.91
C GLY A 151 -9.35 9.53 -9.06
N GLN A 152 -9.41 9.13 -7.78
CA GLN A 152 -8.23 8.95 -6.95
C GLN A 152 -7.29 7.89 -7.54
N VAL A 153 -5.99 8.06 -7.28
CA VAL A 153 -4.95 7.11 -7.69
C VAL A 153 -4.69 6.15 -6.55
N ILE A 154 -4.70 4.85 -6.83
CA ILE A 154 -4.42 3.78 -5.86
C ILE A 154 -3.30 2.88 -6.37
N ALA A 155 -2.57 2.24 -5.45
CA ALA A 155 -1.74 1.09 -5.78
C ALA A 155 -2.52 -0.22 -5.60
N PHE A 156 -2.32 -1.13 -6.53
CA PHE A 156 -2.79 -2.50 -6.49
C PHE A 156 -1.57 -3.42 -6.52
N SER A 157 -1.49 -4.33 -5.55
CA SER A 157 -0.54 -5.44 -5.56
C SER A 157 -1.29 -6.74 -5.79
N HIS A 158 -0.72 -7.61 -6.62
CA HIS A 158 -1.24 -8.95 -6.86
C HIS A 158 -0.88 -9.95 -5.76
N GLU A 159 0.04 -9.60 -4.86
CA GLU A 159 0.48 -10.46 -3.76
C GLU A 159 -0.05 -10.00 -2.40
N SER A 160 -0.30 -8.70 -2.23
CA SER A 160 -0.76 -8.14 -0.96
C SER A 160 -2.19 -7.59 -1.05
N GLY A 161 -2.86 -7.59 0.10
CA GLY A 161 -4.22 -7.05 0.23
C GLY A 161 -4.27 -5.52 0.34
N GLU A 162 -3.15 -4.83 0.50
CA GLU A 162 -3.14 -3.39 0.73
C GLU A 162 -3.57 -2.61 -0.52
N ARG A 163 -4.36 -1.55 -0.34
CA ARG A 163 -4.77 -0.65 -1.44
C ARG A 163 -4.54 0.81 -1.05
N PRO A 164 -3.28 1.28 -0.95
CA PRO A 164 -3.01 2.65 -0.53
C PRO A 164 -3.51 3.64 -1.60
N VAL A 165 -4.07 4.76 -1.14
CA VAL A 165 -4.38 5.91 -1.98
C VAL A 165 -3.11 6.75 -2.12
N LEU A 166 -2.66 6.97 -3.35
CA LEU A 166 -1.44 7.72 -3.68
C LEU A 166 -1.72 9.20 -3.92
N ALA A 167 -2.92 9.55 -4.41
CA ALA A 167 -3.37 10.93 -4.64
C ALA A 167 -4.89 11.00 -4.82
N GLY A 168 -5.50 12.16 -4.58
CA GLY A 168 -6.93 12.39 -4.83
C GLY A 168 -7.28 12.52 -6.32
N SER A 169 -6.29 12.71 -7.19
CA SER A 169 -6.45 12.68 -8.64
C SER A 169 -5.14 12.37 -9.36
N LEU A 170 -5.21 11.94 -10.61
CA LEU A 170 -4.03 11.78 -11.46
C LEU A 170 -3.32 13.12 -11.71
N ALA A 171 -4.05 14.24 -11.79
CA ALA A 171 -3.45 15.56 -11.93
C ALA A 171 -2.57 15.93 -10.73
N GLU A 172 -3.05 15.62 -9.52
CA GLU A 172 -2.33 15.81 -8.27
C GLU A 172 -1.11 14.88 -8.20
N TYR A 173 -1.29 13.59 -8.51
CA TYR A 173 -0.19 12.63 -8.54
C TYR A 173 1.00 13.10 -9.40
N LEU A 174 0.73 13.57 -10.63
CA LEU A 174 1.78 14.07 -11.52
C LEU A 174 2.37 15.41 -11.07
N GLU A 175 1.61 16.26 -10.37
CA GLU A 175 2.16 17.50 -9.82
C GLU A 175 3.12 17.21 -8.68
N THR A 176 2.73 16.35 -7.74
CA THR A 176 3.58 15.89 -6.63
C THR A 176 4.85 15.22 -7.14
N LEU A 177 4.76 14.41 -8.20
CA LEU A 177 5.94 13.77 -8.81
C LEU A 177 6.87 14.82 -9.42
N ALA A 178 6.32 15.80 -10.15
CA ALA A 178 7.12 16.87 -10.74
C ALA A 178 7.86 17.69 -9.67
N GLU A 179 7.18 18.02 -8.56
CA GLU A 179 7.78 18.74 -7.43
C GLU A 179 8.89 17.92 -6.76
N SER A 180 8.65 16.62 -6.53
CA SER A 180 9.63 15.73 -5.90
C SER A 180 10.87 15.49 -6.78
N LEU A 181 10.71 15.46 -8.10
CA LEU A 181 11.84 15.39 -9.04
C LEU A 181 12.67 16.68 -9.01
N GLU A 182 12.01 17.83 -8.95
CA GLU A 182 12.68 19.13 -8.91
C GLU A 182 13.36 19.42 -7.56
N SER A 183 12.87 18.83 -6.46
CA SER A 183 13.52 18.93 -5.14
C SER A 183 14.71 17.98 -4.97
N GLY A 184 14.87 17.01 -5.88
CA GLY A 184 15.91 15.98 -5.80
C GLY A 184 15.56 14.81 -4.87
N ALA A 185 14.29 14.61 -4.55
CA ALA A 185 13.82 13.47 -3.76
C ALA A 185 13.93 12.13 -4.53
N TYR A 186 14.09 12.20 -5.86
CA TYR A 186 14.20 11.05 -6.74
C TYR A 186 15.45 11.12 -7.61
N GLU A 187 16.01 9.95 -7.91
CA GLU A 187 17.03 9.74 -8.93
C GLU A 187 16.60 8.65 -9.90
N TYR A 188 17.25 8.59 -11.06
CA TYR A 188 16.98 7.54 -12.03
C TYR A 188 18.04 6.44 -11.94
N HIS A 189 17.59 5.21 -11.71
CA HIS A 189 18.42 4.02 -11.73
C HIS A 189 18.11 3.16 -12.95
N ARG A 190 19.15 2.58 -13.56
CA ARG A 190 18.97 1.77 -14.79
C ARG A 190 18.10 0.53 -14.58
N GLU A 191 18.22 -0.10 -13.41
CA GLU A 191 17.51 -1.35 -13.10
C GLU A 191 16.15 -1.13 -12.43
N TYR A 192 16.00 -0.05 -11.65
CA TYR A 192 14.81 0.20 -10.83
C TYR A 192 13.93 1.33 -11.37
N GLY A 193 14.38 2.07 -12.38
CA GLY A 193 13.71 3.29 -12.85
C GLY A 193 13.82 4.45 -11.86
N LEU A 194 12.77 5.26 -11.75
CA LEU A 194 12.72 6.35 -10.76
C LEU A 194 12.63 5.81 -9.33
N ARG A 195 13.71 5.98 -8.55
CA ARG A 195 13.78 5.55 -7.15
C ARG A 195 14.00 6.71 -6.20
N ARG A 196 13.54 6.56 -4.96
CA ARG A 196 13.73 7.57 -3.90
C ARG A 196 15.22 7.69 -3.55
N VAL A 197 15.69 8.91 -3.34
CA VAL A 197 17.03 9.15 -2.78
C VAL A 197 16.96 8.93 -1.27
N SER A 198 17.75 7.98 -0.78
CA SER A 198 17.86 7.68 0.65
C SER A 198 18.23 8.93 1.46
N GLY A 199 17.44 9.26 2.48
CA GLY A 199 17.68 10.41 3.36
C GLY A 199 17.19 11.76 2.83
N SER A 200 16.41 11.81 1.75
CA SER A 200 15.72 13.06 1.35
C SER A 200 14.65 13.43 2.39
N ALA A 201 14.51 14.73 2.65
CA ALA A 201 13.61 15.26 3.68
C ALA A 201 12.11 15.19 3.32
N ASP A 202 11.77 14.80 2.08
CA ASP A 202 10.42 14.82 1.50
C ASP A 202 9.72 13.44 1.61
N GLY A 203 10.05 12.64 2.62
CA GLY A 203 9.77 11.20 2.73
C GLY A 203 8.31 10.70 2.69
N ASP A 204 7.33 11.56 2.46
CA ASP A 204 5.90 11.23 2.55
C ASP A 204 5.12 11.35 1.22
N SER A 205 5.75 11.66 0.09
CA SER A 205 5.04 12.16 -1.12
C SER A 205 4.07 11.18 -1.79
N PHE A 206 4.20 9.87 -1.59
CA PHE A 206 3.27 8.84 -2.13
C PHE A 206 2.97 7.68 -1.18
N SER A 207 3.61 7.63 -0.01
CA SER A 207 3.18 6.72 1.05
C SER A 207 1.84 7.24 1.56
N GLY A 208 0.81 6.39 1.66
CA GLY A 208 -0.54 6.74 2.13
C GLY A 208 -0.61 7.31 3.56
N ALA A 209 -0.05 8.49 3.75
CA ALA A 209 -0.04 9.29 4.94
C ALA A 209 -0.55 10.67 4.53
N SER A 210 -1.84 10.90 4.80
CA SER A 210 -2.34 12.23 5.17
C SER A 210 -1.24 12.96 5.94
N SER A 211 -0.78 14.08 5.39
CA SER A 211 0.20 14.98 6.00
C SER A 211 -0.11 15.13 7.49
N ALA A 212 0.82 14.67 8.34
CA ALA A 212 0.68 14.82 9.77
C ALA A 212 0.75 16.30 10.12
N ASP A 213 -0.40 16.88 10.48
CA ASP A 213 -0.44 18.12 11.22
C ASP A 213 0.25 17.88 12.58
N PRO A 214 1.34 18.60 12.92
CA PRO A 214 2.10 18.41 14.16
C PRO A 214 1.31 18.77 15.43
N THR A 215 0.01 19.11 15.31
CA THR A 215 -0.89 19.37 16.42
C THR A 215 -1.73 18.15 16.86
N VAL A 216 -1.63 17.00 16.18
CA VAL A 216 -2.41 15.79 16.53
C VAL A 216 -1.71 15.01 17.66
N ALA A 217 -2.42 14.83 18.77
CA ALA A 217 -1.97 14.09 19.95
C ALA A 217 -1.58 12.63 19.64
N PRO A 218 -0.66 12.01 20.41
CA PRO A 218 -0.12 10.67 20.12
C PRO A 218 -1.22 9.61 20.02
N VAL A 219 -1.15 8.78 18.96
CA VAL A 219 -2.10 7.69 18.71
C VAL A 219 -1.56 6.41 19.34
N THR A 220 -2.21 5.91 20.40
CA THR A 220 -1.90 4.59 20.96
C THR A 220 -2.41 3.50 20.03
N THR A 221 -1.54 2.58 19.62
CA THR A 221 -1.90 1.42 18.80
C THR A 221 -1.93 0.15 19.66
N TRP A 222 -2.97 -0.68 19.49
CA TRP A 222 -3.14 -1.94 20.21
C TRP A 222 -2.88 -3.13 19.29
N VAL A 223 -2.03 -4.06 19.71
CA VAL A 223 -1.71 -5.28 18.96
C VAL A 223 -2.19 -6.50 19.74
N GLY A 224 -3.02 -7.33 19.10
CA GLY A 224 -3.50 -8.59 19.66
C GLY A 224 -2.60 -9.76 19.25
N ILE A 225 -2.22 -10.61 20.20
CA ILE A 225 -1.37 -11.79 19.95
C ILE A 225 -2.10 -13.03 20.48
N SER A 226 -2.31 -14.02 19.61
CA SER A 226 -2.81 -15.36 20.00
C SER A 226 -1.66 -16.33 20.16
N PHE A 227 -1.73 -17.23 21.14
CA PHE A 227 -0.85 -18.40 21.23
C PHE A 227 -1.68 -19.69 21.18
N SER A 228 -1.54 -20.48 20.11
CA SER A 228 -2.12 -21.83 20.05
C SER A 228 -1.03 -22.88 20.24
N GLY A 229 -0.97 -23.47 21.44
CA GLY A 229 0.05 -24.46 21.77
C GLY A 229 1.49 -23.92 21.69
N LYS A 230 2.47 -24.84 21.75
CA LYS A 230 3.85 -24.49 22.15
C LYS A 230 4.67 -23.64 21.18
N LYS A 231 4.28 -23.34 19.93
CA LYS A 231 5.24 -22.75 18.95
C LYS A 231 4.72 -21.85 17.81
N SER A 232 3.51 -21.32 17.83
CA SER A 232 3.13 -20.33 16.78
C SER A 232 2.05 -19.38 17.26
N GLY A 233 2.29 -18.07 17.08
CA GLY A 233 1.30 -17.03 17.32
C GLY A 233 0.99 -16.25 16.05
N THR A 234 -0.26 -15.80 15.92
CA THR A 234 -0.75 -14.99 14.79
C THR A 234 -0.91 -13.55 15.26
N LEU A 235 -0.41 -12.60 14.47
CA LEU A 235 -0.50 -11.16 14.74
C LEU A 235 -1.82 -10.61 14.19
N ILE A 236 -2.56 -9.84 14.98
CA ILE A 236 -3.72 -9.07 14.48
C ILE A 236 -3.53 -7.60 14.87
N ARG A 237 -3.48 -6.74 13.86
CA ARG A 237 -3.25 -5.29 13.99
C ARG A 237 -4.59 -4.56 14.09
N PHE A 238 -4.73 -3.62 15.02
CA PHE A 238 -5.93 -2.78 15.14
C PHE A 238 -5.58 -1.30 15.28
N LEU A 239 -6.23 -0.45 14.48
CA LEU A 239 -6.02 1.00 14.42
C LEU A 239 -7.19 1.76 15.06
N ASN A 240 -7.38 1.69 16.39
CA ASN A 240 -8.04 2.78 17.15
C ASN A 240 -8.06 2.60 18.70
N GLN A 241 -8.08 3.71 19.46
CA GLN A 241 -8.19 3.73 20.93
C GLN A 241 -9.61 3.42 21.46
N THR A 242 -10.67 3.70 20.70
CA THR A 242 -12.07 3.66 21.24
C THR A 242 -12.68 2.25 21.32
N PHE A 243 -11.90 1.20 21.11
CA PHE A 243 -12.41 -0.16 20.93
C PHE A 243 -12.07 -1.17 22.05
N ALA A 244 -11.55 -0.72 23.19
CA ALA A 244 -11.09 -1.62 24.25
C ALA A 244 -12.21 -2.52 24.84
N THR A 245 -13.40 -1.98 25.11
CA THR A 245 -14.49 -2.74 25.77
C THR A 245 -15.17 -3.73 24.81
N GLY A 246 -15.35 -3.35 23.55
CA GLY A 246 -15.91 -4.24 22.52
C GLY A 246 -14.97 -5.37 22.16
N MET A 247 -13.66 -5.10 22.16
CA MET A 247 -12.61 -6.08 21.92
C MET A 247 -12.53 -7.13 23.04
N GLN A 248 -12.66 -6.72 24.32
CA GLN A 248 -12.74 -7.66 25.44
C GLN A 248 -13.93 -8.62 25.32
N GLN A 249 -15.09 -8.14 24.87
CA GLN A 249 -16.28 -8.98 24.65
C GLN A 249 -16.14 -9.91 23.45
N ALA A 250 -15.59 -9.42 22.33
CA ALA A 250 -15.33 -10.22 21.13
C ALA A 250 -14.29 -11.32 21.38
N MET A 251 -13.22 -10.99 22.11
CA MET A 251 -12.19 -11.96 22.46
C MET A 251 -12.69 -12.99 23.48
N LYS A 252 -13.52 -12.59 24.46
CA LYS A 252 -14.17 -13.53 25.37
C LYS A 252 -15.07 -14.52 24.62
N ALA A 253 -15.91 -14.03 23.70
CA ALA A 253 -16.79 -14.87 22.89
C ALA A 253 -16.03 -15.88 22.01
N TRP A 254 -14.80 -15.54 21.59
CA TRP A 254 -13.91 -16.43 20.85
C TRP A 254 -13.19 -17.45 21.73
N THR A 255 -12.84 -17.07 22.96
CA THR A 255 -12.18 -17.95 23.94
C THR A 255 -13.14 -19.03 24.44
N ASP A 256 -14.44 -18.70 24.55
CA ASP A 256 -15.50 -19.65 24.92
C ASP A 256 -15.73 -20.76 23.84
N GLN A 257 -15.15 -20.64 22.64
CA GLN A 257 -15.33 -21.57 21.51
C GLN A 257 -14.19 -22.60 21.32
N GLY A 258 -13.12 -22.60 22.13
CA GLY A 258 -12.00 -23.52 21.91
C GLY A 258 -11.18 -23.88 23.17
N PRO A 259 -10.60 -25.09 23.25
CA PRO A 259 -9.90 -25.53 24.44
C PRO A 259 -8.49 -24.90 24.53
N GLY A 260 -8.30 -23.97 25.48
CA GLY A 260 -6.98 -23.66 26.07
C GLY A 260 -6.13 -22.60 25.37
N ILE A 261 -6.73 -21.62 24.68
CA ILE A 261 -6.00 -20.49 24.08
C ILE A 261 -5.85 -19.37 25.12
N SER A 262 -4.62 -18.93 25.37
CA SER A 262 -4.31 -17.76 26.21
C SER A 262 -4.01 -16.56 25.31
N TRP A 263 -4.54 -15.39 25.65
CA TRP A 263 -4.43 -14.17 24.85
C TRP A 263 -3.64 -13.08 25.58
N GLY A 264 -2.80 -12.35 24.84
CA GLY A 264 -2.08 -11.17 25.32
C GLY A 264 -2.38 -9.94 24.45
N LEU A 265 -2.55 -8.78 25.08
CA LEU A 265 -2.73 -7.49 24.43
C LEU A 265 -1.52 -6.60 24.71
N LEU A 266 -0.81 -6.20 23.65
CA LEU A 266 0.38 -5.35 23.73
C LEU A 266 -0.02 -3.92 23.36
N SER A 267 0.26 -2.97 24.26
CA SER A 267 0.18 -1.53 23.95
C SER A 267 1.58 -1.04 23.57
N ILE A 268 1.69 -0.41 22.40
CA ILE A 268 2.94 0.21 21.94
C ILE A 268 2.66 1.69 21.67
N THR A 269 3.44 2.57 22.30
CA THR A 269 3.35 4.02 22.15
C THR A 269 4.61 4.50 21.44
N THR A 270 4.52 4.80 20.14
CA THR A 270 5.64 5.38 19.39
C THR A 270 5.39 6.84 19.04
N GLY A 271 6.47 7.63 18.97
CA GLY A 271 6.44 9.02 18.48
C GLY A 271 6.20 9.16 16.96
N GLY A 272 5.85 8.07 16.28
CA GLY A 272 5.60 7.96 14.84
C GLY A 272 4.90 6.63 14.49
N ARG A 273 4.60 6.36 13.21
CA ARG A 273 3.96 5.10 12.77
C ARG A 273 4.96 3.93 12.84
N LEU A 274 4.58 2.83 13.50
CA LEU A 274 5.31 1.55 13.47
C LEU A 274 5.04 0.79 12.16
N ASN A 275 6.09 0.47 11.41
CA ASN A 275 6.03 -0.45 10.27
C ASN A 275 6.35 -1.87 10.76
N LEU A 276 5.32 -2.69 10.97
CA LEU A 276 5.44 -4.02 11.55
C LEU A 276 5.34 -5.07 10.42
N LYS A 277 6.48 -5.57 9.93
CA LYS A 277 6.47 -6.77 9.06
C LYS A 277 6.03 -8.01 9.87
N ASN A 278 5.52 -9.01 9.14
CA ASN A 278 4.65 -10.14 9.53
C ASN A 278 5.10 -11.09 10.68
N ASN A 279 5.94 -10.68 11.63
CA ASN A 279 6.29 -11.48 12.80
C ASN A 279 6.55 -10.59 14.04
N LEU A 280 6.08 -11.06 15.19
CA LEU A 280 6.25 -10.42 16.50
C LEU A 280 7.71 -10.07 16.83
N ASN A 281 8.67 -10.85 16.31
CA ASN A 281 10.10 -10.57 16.51
C ASN A 281 10.55 -9.27 15.84
N ASP A 282 9.99 -8.91 14.68
CA ASP A 282 10.36 -7.68 13.96
C ASP A 282 9.83 -6.43 14.67
N VAL A 283 8.63 -6.54 15.25
CA VAL A 283 7.99 -5.52 16.10
C VAL A 283 8.88 -5.15 17.29
N LEU A 284 9.52 -6.14 17.89
CA LEU A 284 10.29 -5.98 19.13
C LEU A 284 11.74 -5.55 18.89
N MET A 285 12.29 -5.83 17.70
CA MET A 285 13.64 -5.41 17.32
C MET A 285 13.68 -3.94 16.84
N HIS A 286 12.56 -3.38 16.39
CA HIS A 286 12.46 -2.02 15.86
C HIS A 286 11.70 -1.03 16.77
N ALA A 287 11.11 -1.50 17.86
CA ALA A 287 10.60 -0.61 18.89
C ALA A 287 11.80 -0.01 19.66
N ASP A 288 12.03 1.30 19.49
CA ASP A 288 13.06 2.00 20.24
C ASP A 288 12.84 1.82 21.75
N GLU A 289 13.90 1.75 22.56
CA GLU A 289 13.85 1.31 23.97
C GLU A 289 12.87 2.11 24.87
N GLU A 290 12.36 3.25 24.42
CA GLU A 290 11.40 4.10 25.15
C GLU A 290 9.93 3.94 24.71
N SER A 291 9.63 3.05 23.75
CA SER A 291 8.33 3.05 23.02
C SER A 291 7.25 2.07 23.54
N VAL A 292 7.53 1.30 24.60
CA VAL A 292 6.64 0.22 25.08
C VAL A 292 6.17 0.51 26.50
N ASP A 293 4.92 0.96 26.65
CA ASP A 293 4.42 1.45 27.93
C ASP A 293 3.77 0.39 28.85
N THR A 294 2.95 -0.55 28.34
CA THR A 294 2.25 -1.54 29.19
C THR A 294 1.67 -2.72 28.40
N VAL A 295 1.66 -3.93 28.99
CA VAL A 295 1.02 -5.14 28.43
C VAL A 295 -0.08 -5.65 29.37
N PHE A 296 -1.22 -6.04 28.81
CA PHE A 296 -2.32 -6.69 29.53
C PHE A 296 -2.46 -8.14 29.06
N TRP A 297 -2.51 -9.10 29.98
CA TRP A 297 -2.68 -10.52 29.68
C TRP A 297 -3.98 -11.06 30.28
N LEU A 298 -4.67 -11.92 29.53
CA LEU A 298 -5.83 -12.66 30.03
C LEU A 298 -5.35 -13.96 30.69
N SER A 299 -5.76 -14.22 31.93
CA SER A 299 -5.44 -15.43 32.66
C SER A 299 -5.99 -16.68 31.95
N LYS A 300 -5.42 -17.84 32.27
CA LYS A 300 -5.71 -19.12 31.59
C LYS A 300 -7.17 -19.58 31.71
N ASP A 301 -7.91 -19.09 32.70
CA ASP A 301 -9.35 -19.32 32.88
C ASP A 301 -10.23 -18.37 32.05
N GLY A 302 -9.65 -17.36 31.40
CA GLY A 302 -10.38 -16.41 30.54
C GLY A 302 -11.15 -15.34 31.30
N GLU A 303 -10.98 -15.24 32.63
CA GLU A 303 -11.84 -14.40 33.48
C GLU A 303 -11.13 -13.17 34.07
N THR A 304 -9.80 -13.19 34.24
CA THR A 304 -9.06 -12.09 34.87
C THR A 304 -7.96 -11.52 33.98
N TRP A 305 -7.82 -10.19 33.98
CA TRP A 305 -6.74 -9.49 33.29
C TRP A 305 -5.63 -9.14 34.27
N GLU A 306 -4.40 -9.59 34.00
CA GLU A 306 -3.21 -9.25 34.77
C GLU A 306 -2.34 -8.26 33.99
N LYS A 307 -1.89 -7.20 34.67
CA LYS A 307 -0.94 -6.23 34.12
C LYS A 307 0.47 -6.70 34.46
N HIS A 308 1.31 -6.87 33.45
CA HIS A 308 2.71 -7.23 33.63
C HIS A 308 3.65 -6.11 33.17
N ASP A 309 4.86 -6.12 33.71
CA ASP A 309 5.91 -5.18 33.36
C ASP A 309 6.69 -5.63 32.11
N ARG A 310 7.56 -4.73 31.65
CA ARG A 310 8.40 -4.89 30.46
C ARG A 310 9.35 -6.08 30.56
N GLU A 311 9.91 -6.34 31.74
CA GLU A 311 10.92 -7.39 31.95
C GLU A 311 10.32 -8.80 31.80
N PHE A 312 9.04 -8.96 32.14
CA PHE A 312 8.29 -10.19 31.87
C PHE A 312 8.19 -10.48 30.36
N VAL A 313 7.89 -9.47 29.54
CA VAL A 313 7.69 -9.60 28.08
C VAL A 313 8.97 -10.03 27.37
N THR A 314 10.09 -9.39 27.70
CA THR A 314 11.40 -9.71 27.11
C THR A 314 11.82 -11.16 27.37
N ARG A 315 11.54 -11.69 28.58
CA ARG A 315 11.85 -13.09 28.93
C ARG A 315 10.95 -14.09 28.22
N LEU A 316 9.67 -13.76 28.03
CA LEU A 316 8.72 -14.62 27.33
C LEU A 316 9.10 -14.80 25.85
N VAL A 317 9.46 -13.71 25.17
CA VAL A 317 9.80 -13.68 23.74
C VAL A 317 11.13 -14.36 23.45
N ALA A 318 12.13 -14.17 24.33
CA ALA A 318 13.44 -14.81 24.19
C ALA A 318 13.40 -16.34 24.37
N GLY A 319 12.23 -16.95 24.56
CA GLY A 319 12.06 -18.39 24.81
C GLY A 319 12.72 -18.88 26.10
N SER A 320 13.19 -17.94 26.95
CA SER A 320 13.93 -18.20 28.18
C SER A 320 13.01 -18.35 29.40
N TYR A 321 11.72 -18.02 29.25
CA TYR A 321 10.71 -18.28 30.25
C TYR A 321 9.97 -19.60 29.97
N GLN A 322 10.17 -20.59 30.84
CA GLN A 322 9.28 -21.75 30.92
C GLN A 322 8.31 -21.55 32.08
N TRP A 323 7.01 -21.54 31.75
CA TRP A 323 5.95 -21.53 32.75
C TRP A 323 6.13 -22.75 33.67
N ARG A 324 6.52 -22.52 34.92
CA ARG A 324 6.37 -23.52 35.98
C ARG A 324 4.96 -23.32 36.52
N GLY A 325 4.15 -24.37 36.40
CA GLY A 325 2.71 -24.39 36.68
C GLY A 325 2.32 -23.97 38.08
#